data_AF-A0A258TRF6-F1
#
_entry.id   AF-A0A258TRF6-F1
#
_cell.length_a   1.000
_cell.length_b   1.000
_cell.length_c   1.000
_cell.angle_alpha   90.00
_cell.angle_beta   90.00
_cell.angle_gamma   90.00
#
_symmetry.space_group_name_H-M   'P 1'
#
loop_
_entity.id
_entity.type
_entity.pdbx_description
1 polymer ?
#
loop_
_entity_poly.entity_id
_entity_poly.type
_entity_poly.pdbx_seq_one_letter_code
_entity_poly.pdbx_strand_id
1 'polypeptide(L)'
;MTDDKAAAVAEQLARLRNDYLARLPAELAELNSLAAGLCGGEEHKPEIDRASLDELHHRLHKLAGSGGTFGLADLSASARSLEQRAKGWLANSPDKLEVEARHAFAAGVAALGATLAELDLPASATPTASTMPASAAAPGKYVQVWLVEDDVLLGQELVRQLESFNYQVRLFTRIGDAEHAAQSERPDMLIMDVMFEQEGVNATEKLALSPDLRKLACPLLFITSVDDFKSRVRAAQLGAQGYFLKPLDVPRLVSRMEQVFEQRLAPPQRVLIVDDDLDLAAHYRLALLGAGMEVEVLHQPETLIEKVSAFRPELVLMDLHMPEISGPDLAGVIRQHDNWASLPIVYLSAETDLTRQIEAMERGADDFLTKPISNAQLISAVRVRVERARQLAAQISKDSLTGLLKHASIKEAADIEVIRARRIGKPVTLAMLDIDHFKLVNDNYGHAMGDVVISSVAMLLRQRLRQSDLIGRYGGEEFAAVLPECDAEHAHRLLDDIRQRFAALRFSHEGKDFACTLSAGLVCSSQYPDNTGAELLAAADEALYAAKRGGRNQVRVAAPDIR
;
A
#
# COMPACT_ATOMS: atom_id res chain seq x y z
N MET A 1 4.27 -11.65 -9.97
CA MET A 1 3.31 -12.69 -10.37
C MET A 1 3.82 -13.33 -11.65
N THR A 2 3.77 -14.66 -11.76
CA THR A 2 4.16 -15.41 -12.97
C THR A 2 3.09 -15.25 -14.07
N ASP A 3 3.49 -15.20 -15.34
CA ASP A 3 2.59 -15.04 -16.51
C ASP A 3 1.46 -16.08 -16.57
N ASP A 4 1.71 -17.28 -16.02
CA ASP A 4 0.72 -18.34 -15.85
C ASP A 4 -0.49 -17.89 -15.03
N LYS A 5 -0.29 -17.05 -14.00
CA LYS A 5 -1.39 -16.50 -13.20
C LYS A 5 -2.18 -15.43 -13.96
N ALA A 6 -1.53 -14.62 -14.79
CA ALA A 6 -2.22 -13.58 -15.57
C ALA A 6 -3.10 -14.20 -16.67
N ALA A 7 -2.59 -15.23 -17.36
CA ALA A 7 -3.36 -16.01 -18.33
C ALA A 7 -4.53 -16.74 -17.67
N ALA A 8 -4.31 -17.38 -16.50
CA ALA A 8 -5.37 -18.03 -15.75
C ALA A 8 -6.47 -17.06 -15.26
N VAL A 9 -6.09 -15.85 -14.82
CA VAL A 9 -7.06 -14.80 -14.43
C VAL A 9 -7.88 -14.33 -15.63
N ALA A 10 -7.25 -14.14 -16.80
CA ALA A 10 -7.96 -13.77 -18.01
C ALA A 10 -8.97 -14.84 -18.45
N GLU A 11 -8.60 -16.13 -18.34
CA GLU A 11 -9.51 -17.25 -18.61
C GLU A 11 -10.68 -17.29 -17.62
N GLN A 12 -10.42 -17.07 -16.33
CA GLN A 12 -11.47 -17.00 -15.30
C GLN A 12 -12.44 -15.82 -15.52
N LEU A 13 -11.93 -14.64 -15.91
CA LEU A 13 -12.78 -13.50 -16.26
C LEU A 13 -13.69 -13.81 -17.45
N ALA A 14 -13.17 -14.52 -18.46
CA ALA A 14 -13.97 -14.96 -19.60
C ALA A 14 -15.05 -15.98 -19.19
N ARG A 15 -14.74 -16.92 -18.28
CA ARG A 15 -15.72 -17.88 -17.74
C ARG A 15 -16.85 -17.19 -16.98
N LEU A 16 -16.53 -16.27 -16.06
CA LEU A 16 -17.55 -15.50 -15.32
C LEU A 16 -18.48 -14.72 -16.26
N ARG A 17 -17.92 -14.11 -17.31
CA ARG A 17 -18.74 -13.44 -18.33
C ARG A 17 -19.72 -14.40 -18.99
N ASN A 18 -19.28 -15.59 -19.37
CA ASN A 18 -20.15 -16.59 -19.99
C ASN A 18 -21.21 -17.11 -19.01
N ASP A 19 -20.85 -17.35 -17.75
CA ASP A 19 -21.78 -17.80 -16.72
C ASP A 19 -22.84 -16.74 -16.39
N TYR A 20 -22.47 -15.45 -16.43
CA TYR A 20 -23.41 -14.34 -16.30
C TYR A 20 -24.37 -14.29 -17.50
N LEU A 21 -23.84 -14.37 -18.73
CA LEU A 21 -24.66 -14.41 -19.95
C LEU A 21 -25.63 -15.60 -20.00
N ALA A 22 -25.26 -16.74 -19.42
CA ALA A 22 -26.12 -17.92 -19.36
C ALA A 22 -27.30 -17.77 -18.39
N ARG A 23 -27.14 -17.01 -17.29
CA ARG A 23 -28.17 -16.78 -16.27
C ARG A 23 -29.12 -15.62 -16.62
N LEU A 24 -28.61 -14.65 -17.37
CA LEU A 24 -29.30 -13.42 -17.74
C LEU A 24 -30.72 -13.60 -18.35
N PRO A 25 -30.99 -14.59 -19.22
CA PRO A 25 -32.33 -14.79 -19.78
C PRO A 25 -33.39 -15.15 -18.72
N ALA A 26 -33.01 -15.93 -17.71
CA ALA A 26 -33.91 -16.30 -16.62
C ALA A 26 -34.20 -15.10 -15.71
N GLU A 27 -33.17 -14.31 -15.37
CA GLU A 27 -33.32 -13.09 -14.57
C GLU A 27 -34.24 -12.08 -15.26
N LEU A 28 -34.09 -11.88 -16.58
CA LEU A 28 -34.96 -10.98 -17.36
C LEU A 28 -36.41 -11.48 -17.44
N ALA A 29 -36.63 -12.79 -17.51
CA ALA A 29 -37.98 -13.37 -17.49
C ALA A 29 -38.70 -13.11 -16.16
N GLU A 30 -37.99 -13.27 -15.04
CA GLU A 30 -38.52 -12.93 -13.70
C GLU A 30 -38.82 -11.43 -13.57
N LEU A 31 -37.90 -10.58 -14.04
CA LEU A 31 -38.07 -9.11 -14.02
C LEU A 31 -39.28 -8.67 -14.85
N ASN A 32 -39.50 -9.32 -16.00
CA ASN A 32 -40.68 -9.10 -16.84
C ASN A 32 -41.98 -9.58 -16.16
N SER A 33 -41.95 -10.70 -15.43
CA SER A 33 -43.10 -11.17 -14.65
C SER A 33 -43.47 -10.19 -13.53
N LEU A 34 -42.49 -9.66 -12.80
CA LEU A 34 -42.69 -8.66 -11.76
C LEU A 34 -43.27 -7.36 -12.34
N ALA A 35 -42.73 -6.90 -13.47
CA ALA A 35 -43.21 -5.68 -14.14
C ALA A 35 -44.62 -5.85 -14.73
N ALA A 36 -44.96 -7.04 -15.24
CA ALA A 36 -46.32 -7.35 -15.70
C ALA A 36 -47.34 -7.32 -14.54
N GLY A 37 -46.92 -7.69 -13.32
CA GLY A 37 -47.72 -7.59 -12.11
C GLY A 37 -48.18 -6.17 -11.78
N LEU A 38 -47.39 -5.15 -12.14
CA LEU A 38 -47.78 -3.73 -11.97
C LEU A 38 -48.96 -3.30 -12.88
N CYS A 39 -49.23 -4.07 -13.93
CA CYS A 39 -50.30 -3.81 -14.89
C CYS A 39 -51.60 -4.59 -14.59
N GLY A 40 -51.62 -5.43 -13.55
CA GLY A 40 -52.75 -6.31 -13.24
C GLY A 40 -53.87 -5.65 -12.43
N GLY A 41 -55.09 -5.66 -12.98
CA GLY A 41 -56.37 -5.55 -12.25
C GLY A 41 -57.27 -4.36 -12.62
N GLU A 42 -58.15 -4.52 -13.61
CA GLU A 42 -59.19 -3.53 -13.98
C GLU A 42 -60.37 -3.46 -12.98
N GLU A 43 -60.45 -4.32 -11.96
CA GLU A 43 -61.67 -4.41 -11.13
C GLU A 43 -61.53 -4.07 -9.64
N HIS A 44 -60.33 -3.98 -9.05
CA HIS A 44 -60.13 -3.46 -7.69
C HIS A 44 -58.80 -2.72 -7.66
N LYS A 45 -58.79 -1.46 -7.19
CA LYS A 45 -57.58 -0.63 -7.00
C LYS A 45 -56.43 -1.50 -6.49
N PRO A 46 -55.40 -1.82 -7.30
CA PRO A 46 -54.22 -2.45 -6.75
C PRO A 46 -53.49 -1.32 -6.02
N GLU A 47 -53.54 -1.33 -4.68
CA GLU A 47 -52.47 -0.70 -3.92
C GLU A 47 -51.18 -1.30 -4.47
N ILE A 48 -50.33 -0.45 -5.05
CA ILE A 48 -49.06 -0.92 -5.60
C ILE A 48 -48.25 -1.37 -4.38
N ASP A 49 -48.05 -2.68 -4.28
CA ASP A 49 -47.26 -3.25 -3.21
C ASP A 49 -45.84 -2.65 -3.29
N ARG A 50 -45.51 -1.85 -2.27
CA ARG A 50 -44.22 -1.16 -2.16
C ARG A 50 -43.08 -2.17 -2.16
N ALA A 51 -43.28 -3.36 -1.60
CA ALA A 51 -42.26 -4.42 -1.61
C ALA A 51 -41.96 -4.91 -3.02
N SER A 52 -42.98 -5.11 -3.86
CA SER A 52 -42.82 -5.49 -5.27
C SER A 52 -42.08 -4.41 -6.09
N LEU A 53 -42.30 -3.12 -5.78
CA LEU A 53 -41.61 -2.01 -6.43
C LEU A 53 -40.15 -1.86 -5.96
N ASP A 54 -39.88 -2.08 -4.67
CA ASP A 54 -38.51 -2.15 -4.12
C ASP A 54 -37.72 -3.31 -4.75
N GLU A 55 -38.33 -4.48 -4.92
CA GLU A 55 -37.71 -5.64 -5.58
C GLU A 55 -37.39 -5.36 -7.06
N LEU A 56 -38.30 -4.72 -7.80
CA LEU A 56 -38.06 -4.30 -9.18
C LEU A 56 -36.91 -3.30 -9.28
N HIS A 57 -36.90 -2.30 -8.40
CA HIS A 57 -35.83 -1.31 -8.34
C HIS A 57 -34.48 -1.98 -8.05
N HIS A 58 -34.43 -2.89 -7.08
CA HIS A 58 -33.21 -3.62 -6.71
C HIS A 58 -32.66 -4.47 -7.86
N ARG A 59 -33.52 -5.25 -8.54
CA ARG A 59 -33.09 -6.07 -9.68
C ARG A 59 -32.62 -5.24 -10.88
N LEU A 60 -33.28 -4.11 -11.15
CA LEU A 60 -32.84 -3.18 -12.20
C LEU A 60 -31.51 -2.51 -11.85
N HIS A 61 -31.28 -2.17 -10.58
CA HIS A 61 -30.01 -1.66 -10.08
C HIS A 61 -28.87 -2.66 -10.30
N LYS A 62 -29.08 -3.92 -9.91
CA LYS A 62 -28.12 -5.01 -10.13
C LYS A 62 -27.79 -5.17 -11.62
N LEU A 63 -28.81 -5.17 -12.49
CA LEU A 63 -28.64 -5.30 -13.94
C LEU A 63 -27.89 -4.10 -14.56
N ALA A 64 -28.20 -2.88 -14.11
CA ALA A 64 -27.53 -1.66 -14.55
C ALA A 64 -26.04 -1.65 -14.17
N GLY A 65 -25.70 -2.11 -12.97
CA GLY A 65 -24.32 -2.19 -12.48
C GLY A 65 -23.49 -3.30 -13.13
N SER A 66 -24.01 -4.53 -13.16
CA SER A 66 -23.31 -5.71 -13.69
C SER A 66 -23.21 -5.71 -15.21
N GLY A 67 -24.28 -5.35 -15.92
CA GLY A 67 -24.36 -5.44 -17.38
C GLY A 67 -23.24 -4.67 -18.10
N GLY A 68 -22.94 -3.44 -17.66
CA GLY A 68 -21.88 -2.62 -18.27
C GLY A 68 -20.49 -3.23 -18.06
N THR A 69 -20.24 -3.82 -16.89
CA THR A 69 -18.97 -4.46 -16.54
C THR A 69 -18.72 -5.74 -17.36
N PHE A 70 -19.78 -6.48 -17.69
CA PHE A 70 -19.71 -7.68 -18.54
C PHE A 70 -19.80 -7.38 -20.05
N GLY A 71 -19.78 -6.10 -20.44
CA GLY A 71 -19.73 -5.67 -21.85
C GLY A 71 -21.09 -5.54 -22.53
N LEU A 72 -22.18 -5.40 -21.76
CA LEU A 72 -23.55 -5.20 -22.24
C LEU A 72 -23.99 -3.74 -22.00
N ALA A 73 -23.37 -2.81 -22.72
CA ALA A 73 -23.57 -1.37 -22.52
C ALA A 73 -25.04 -0.94 -22.74
N ASP A 74 -25.68 -1.43 -23.81
CA ASP A 74 -27.06 -1.03 -24.16
C ASP A 74 -28.11 -1.58 -23.19
N LEU A 75 -27.90 -2.82 -22.71
CA LEU A 75 -28.71 -3.42 -21.66
C LEU A 75 -28.58 -2.63 -20.34
N SER A 76 -27.35 -2.30 -19.94
CA SER A 76 -27.06 -1.53 -18.74
C SER A 76 -27.67 -0.13 -18.78
N ALA A 77 -27.58 0.58 -19.92
CA ALA A 77 -28.17 1.89 -20.10
C ALA A 77 -29.71 1.85 -20.02
N SER A 78 -30.32 0.84 -20.63
CA SER A 78 -31.78 0.64 -20.62
C SER A 78 -32.29 0.29 -19.22
N ALA A 79 -31.60 -0.62 -18.52
CA ALA A 79 -31.90 -1.00 -17.14
C ALA A 79 -31.82 0.21 -16.20
N ARG A 80 -30.81 1.07 -16.35
CA ARG A 80 -30.64 2.28 -15.54
C ARG A 80 -31.76 3.31 -15.74
N SER A 81 -32.27 3.46 -16.97
CA SER A 81 -33.42 4.33 -17.23
C SER A 81 -34.69 3.85 -16.52
N LEU A 82 -34.86 2.53 -16.39
CA LEU A 82 -35.98 1.94 -15.67
C LEU A 82 -35.75 2.01 -14.15
N GLU A 83 -34.54 1.73 -13.69
CA GLU A 83 -34.14 1.88 -12.28
C GLU A 83 -34.47 3.29 -11.75
N GLN A 84 -34.06 4.34 -12.45
CA GLN A 84 -34.33 5.73 -12.04
C GLN A 84 -35.83 6.04 -11.96
N ARG A 85 -36.65 5.45 -12.84
CA ARG A 85 -38.10 5.59 -12.80
C ARG A 85 -38.70 4.89 -11.58
N ALA A 86 -38.28 3.66 -11.30
CA ALA A 86 -38.73 2.92 -10.11
C ALA A 86 -38.33 3.65 -8.81
N LYS A 87 -37.11 4.18 -8.75
CA LYS A 87 -36.62 5.01 -7.63
C LYS A 87 -37.48 6.26 -7.41
N GLY A 88 -37.84 6.95 -8.50
CA GLY A 88 -38.71 8.13 -8.45
C GLY A 88 -40.11 7.82 -7.92
N TRP A 89 -40.63 6.62 -8.18
CA TRP A 89 -41.92 6.17 -7.68
C TRP A 89 -41.90 5.81 -6.19
N LEU A 90 -40.84 5.15 -5.72
CA LEU A 90 -40.63 4.84 -4.30
C LEU A 90 -40.54 6.11 -3.43
N ALA A 91 -40.05 7.21 -3.99
CA ALA A 91 -39.93 8.50 -3.30
C ALA A 91 -41.24 9.30 -3.20
N ASN A 92 -42.19 9.11 -4.12
CA ASN A 92 -43.34 10.03 -4.33
C ASN A 92 -44.73 9.45 -3.98
N SER A 93 -44.80 8.41 -3.14
CA SER A 93 -46.00 7.64 -2.79
C SER A 93 -46.60 6.83 -3.97
N PRO A 94 -46.55 5.48 -3.95
CA PRO A 94 -46.95 4.61 -5.07
C PRO A 94 -48.42 4.74 -5.51
N ASP A 95 -49.31 5.17 -4.62
CA ASP A 95 -50.78 5.10 -4.81
C ASP A 95 -51.36 6.03 -5.89
N LYS A 96 -50.55 6.92 -6.48
CA LYS A 96 -50.96 7.89 -7.51
C LYS A 96 -50.36 7.64 -8.89
N LEU A 97 -49.81 6.44 -9.13
CA LEU A 97 -49.19 6.13 -10.42
C LEU A 97 -50.23 5.97 -11.54
N GLU A 98 -50.09 6.77 -12.60
CA GLU A 98 -50.95 6.67 -13.79
C GLU A 98 -50.80 5.30 -14.47
N VAL A 99 -51.91 4.79 -15.01
CA VAL A 99 -51.97 3.49 -15.69
C VAL A 99 -51.04 3.47 -16.91
N GLU A 100 -50.98 4.55 -17.67
CA GLU A 100 -50.08 4.69 -18.84
C GLU A 100 -48.60 4.57 -18.44
N ALA A 101 -48.19 5.17 -17.31
CA ALA A 101 -46.82 5.10 -16.83
C ALA A 101 -46.41 3.67 -16.43
N ARG A 102 -47.34 2.88 -15.87
CA ARG A 102 -47.11 1.46 -15.51
C ARG A 102 -46.94 0.59 -16.75
N HIS A 103 -47.82 0.74 -17.75
CA HIS A 103 -47.71 0.01 -19.00
C HIS A 103 -46.44 0.36 -19.79
N ALA A 104 -46.05 1.65 -19.82
CA ALA A 104 -44.81 2.08 -20.45
C ALA A 104 -43.56 1.50 -19.75
N PHE A 105 -43.60 1.38 -18.42
CA PHE A 105 -42.53 0.75 -17.65
C PHE A 105 -42.43 -0.76 -17.93
N ALA A 106 -43.55 -1.48 -17.90
CA ALA A 106 -43.58 -2.91 -18.22
C ALA A 106 -43.14 -3.20 -19.66
N ALA A 107 -43.53 -2.36 -20.62
CA ALA A 107 -43.05 -2.45 -22.00
C ALA A 107 -41.53 -2.21 -22.11
N GLY A 108 -41.00 -1.25 -21.35
CA GLY A 108 -39.56 -0.99 -21.27
C GLY A 108 -38.79 -2.17 -20.67
N VAL A 109 -39.33 -2.80 -19.63
CA VAL A 109 -38.76 -4.02 -19.05
C VAL A 109 -38.78 -5.18 -20.05
N ALA A 110 -39.88 -5.40 -20.76
CA ALA A 110 -39.98 -6.44 -21.78
C ALA A 110 -38.96 -6.24 -22.91
N ALA A 111 -38.67 -4.97 -23.27
CA ALA A 111 -37.67 -4.62 -24.28
C ALA A 111 -36.23 -4.96 -23.86
N LEU A 112 -35.92 -5.08 -22.56
CA LEU A 112 -34.61 -5.54 -22.08
C LEU A 112 -34.28 -6.97 -22.53
N GLY A 113 -35.30 -7.82 -22.72
CA GLY A 113 -35.10 -9.18 -23.24
C GLY A 113 -34.76 -9.21 -24.74
N ALA A 114 -35.22 -8.21 -25.49
CA ALA A 114 -35.01 -8.14 -26.94
C ALA A 114 -33.59 -7.74 -27.31
N THR A 115 -32.90 -6.93 -26.48
CA THR A 115 -31.50 -6.52 -26.70
C THR A 115 -30.50 -7.68 -26.60
N LEU A 116 -30.87 -8.80 -25.96
CA LEU A 116 -30.04 -10.02 -25.94
C LEU A 116 -30.07 -10.80 -27.26
N ALA A 117 -31.16 -10.70 -28.03
CA ALA A 117 -31.33 -11.47 -29.26
C ALA A 117 -30.41 -10.99 -30.40
N GLU A 118 -29.82 -9.81 -30.28
CA GLU A 118 -28.94 -9.19 -31.28
C GLU A 118 -27.44 -9.44 -31.04
N LEU A 119 -27.06 -10.10 -29.93
CA LEU A 119 -25.66 -10.35 -29.58
C LEU A 119 -25.15 -11.66 -30.21
N ASP A 120 -24.70 -11.55 -31.46
CA ASP A 120 -23.90 -12.57 -32.14
C ASP A 120 -22.57 -12.76 -31.38
N LEU A 121 -22.33 -13.95 -30.82
CA LEU A 121 -21.14 -14.30 -30.03
C LEU A 121 -19.90 -14.44 -30.94
N PRO A 122 -18.88 -13.54 -30.90
CA PRO A 122 -17.67 -13.70 -31.68
C PRO A 122 -16.61 -14.48 -30.89
N ALA A 123 -15.97 -15.43 -31.57
CA ALA A 123 -14.86 -16.22 -31.09
C ALA A 123 -13.62 -15.38 -30.76
N SER A 124 -13.06 -15.64 -29.57
CA SER A 124 -11.65 -15.56 -29.18
C SER A 124 -10.73 -14.65 -30.01
N ALA A 125 -10.44 -13.46 -29.46
CA ALA A 125 -9.27 -12.67 -29.87
C ALA A 125 -8.12 -12.90 -28.86
N THR A 126 -7.06 -13.55 -29.32
CA THR A 126 -5.77 -13.69 -28.62
C THR A 126 -5.02 -12.35 -28.58
N PRO A 127 -4.54 -11.87 -27.41
CA PRO A 127 -3.56 -10.79 -27.36
C PRO A 127 -2.13 -11.35 -27.34
N THR A 128 -1.29 -10.73 -28.16
CA THR A 128 0.14 -10.98 -28.32
C THR A 128 0.92 -10.62 -27.05
N ALA A 129 1.59 -11.61 -26.46
CA ALA A 129 2.44 -11.45 -25.29
C ALA A 129 3.75 -10.73 -25.64
N SER A 130 4.05 -9.65 -24.92
CA SER A 130 5.39 -9.05 -24.88
C SER A 130 6.08 -9.47 -23.59
N THR A 131 7.10 -10.32 -23.75
CA THR A 131 7.99 -10.85 -22.72
C THR A 131 8.85 -9.79 -22.05
N MET A 132 8.88 -9.77 -20.72
CA MET A 132 10.03 -9.31 -19.92
C MET A 132 10.14 -10.14 -18.62
N PRO A 133 11.37 -10.40 -18.13
CA PRO A 133 11.62 -11.42 -17.12
C PRO A 133 11.44 -10.90 -15.69
N ALA A 134 10.81 -11.72 -14.86
CA ALA A 134 10.73 -11.57 -13.42
C ALA A 134 12.05 -12.04 -12.76
N SER A 135 12.65 -11.19 -11.93
CA SER A 135 13.65 -11.63 -10.94
C SER A 135 13.01 -11.60 -9.56
N ALA A 136 12.63 -12.78 -9.08
CA ALA A 136 12.34 -13.01 -7.66
C ALA A 136 13.67 -13.04 -6.89
N ALA A 137 13.84 -12.15 -5.92
CA ALA A 137 15.02 -12.17 -5.06
C ALA A 137 14.81 -13.16 -3.91
N ALA A 138 15.71 -14.14 -3.85
CA ALA A 138 15.92 -15.02 -2.71
C ALA A 138 16.64 -14.27 -1.56
N PRO A 139 16.56 -14.73 -0.30
CA PRO A 139 17.16 -14.07 0.84
C PRO A 139 18.69 -14.18 0.79
N GLY A 140 19.39 -13.05 0.93
CA GLY A 140 20.87 -12.98 1.00
C GLY A 140 21.56 -12.30 -0.19
N LYS A 141 20.83 -11.68 -1.12
CA LYS A 141 21.42 -10.95 -2.26
C LYS A 141 21.81 -9.53 -1.85
N TYR A 142 23.06 -9.13 -2.09
CA TYR A 142 23.48 -7.73 -1.99
C TYR A 142 22.69 -6.88 -2.99
N VAL A 143 22.22 -5.70 -2.55
CA VAL A 143 21.53 -4.74 -3.42
C VAL A 143 22.56 -4.11 -4.35
N GLN A 144 22.42 -4.37 -5.66
CA GLN A 144 23.33 -3.84 -6.69
C GLN A 144 22.90 -2.45 -7.14
N VAL A 145 23.77 -1.48 -6.94
CA VAL A 145 23.54 -0.08 -7.32
C VAL A 145 24.51 0.28 -8.44
N TRP A 146 24.00 0.82 -9.54
CA TRP A 146 24.84 1.43 -10.57
C TRP A 146 24.91 2.92 -10.34
N LEU A 147 26.13 3.44 -10.25
CA LEU A 147 26.40 4.87 -10.13
C LEU A 147 27.04 5.34 -11.44
N VAL A 148 26.42 6.29 -12.12
CA VAL A 148 26.99 6.92 -13.32
C VAL A 148 27.35 8.35 -12.98
N GLU A 149 28.65 8.64 -12.92
CA GLU A 149 29.22 9.90 -12.43
C GLU A 149 30.55 10.13 -13.15
N ASP A 150 30.72 11.30 -13.77
CA ASP A 150 31.92 11.62 -14.56
C ASP A 150 33.09 12.11 -13.70
N ASP A 151 32.82 12.71 -12.54
CA ASP A 151 33.84 13.01 -11.54
C ASP A 151 34.29 11.74 -10.82
N VAL A 152 35.47 11.24 -11.21
CA VAL A 152 36.08 10.02 -10.65
C VAL A 152 36.31 10.12 -9.14
N LEU A 153 36.71 11.29 -8.62
CA LEU A 153 37.02 11.45 -7.20
C LEU A 153 35.74 11.42 -6.37
N LEU A 154 34.72 12.16 -6.81
CA LEU A 154 33.40 12.14 -6.18
C LEU A 154 32.75 10.76 -6.28
N GLY A 155 32.82 10.11 -7.44
CA GLY A 155 32.29 8.78 -7.67
C GLY A 155 32.94 7.73 -6.76
N GLN A 156 34.26 7.77 -6.58
CA GLN A 156 34.97 6.87 -5.66
C GLN A 156 34.61 7.12 -4.19
N GLU A 157 34.40 8.38 -3.80
CA GLU A 157 33.92 8.72 -2.46
C GLU A 157 32.52 8.15 -2.20
N LEU A 158 31.60 8.35 -3.15
CA LEU A 158 30.24 7.82 -3.07
C LEU A 158 30.20 6.29 -3.04
N VAL A 159 31.05 5.62 -3.83
CA VAL A 159 31.20 4.15 -3.77
C VAL A 159 31.59 3.73 -2.37
N ARG A 160 32.66 4.30 -1.81
CA ARG A 160 33.15 3.91 -0.47
C ARG A 160 32.08 4.15 0.60
N GLN A 161 31.40 5.28 0.53
CA GLN A 161 30.33 5.60 1.46
C GLN A 161 29.19 4.60 1.31
N LEU A 162 28.61 4.42 0.13
CA LEU A 162 27.51 3.47 -0.13
C LEU A 162 27.88 2.01 0.17
N GLU A 163 29.11 1.56 -0.09
CA GLU A 163 29.60 0.23 0.28
C GLU A 163 29.67 0.03 1.80
N SER A 164 29.98 1.09 2.56
CA SER A 164 29.87 1.04 4.03
C SER A 164 28.41 0.84 4.50
N PHE A 165 27.43 1.14 3.64
CA PHE A 165 26.01 0.83 3.86
C PHE A 165 25.59 -0.55 3.33
N ASN A 166 26.54 -1.42 2.95
CA ASN A 166 26.32 -2.77 2.46
C ASN A 166 25.60 -2.84 1.08
N TYR A 167 25.66 -1.74 0.31
CA TYR A 167 25.32 -1.75 -1.12
C TYR A 167 26.51 -2.22 -1.95
N GLN A 168 26.25 -2.96 -3.02
CA GLN A 168 27.28 -3.29 -4.00
C GLN A 168 27.22 -2.26 -5.12
N VAL A 169 28.18 -1.34 -5.17
CA VAL A 169 28.14 -0.21 -6.11
C VAL A 169 29.07 -0.45 -7.29
N ARG A 170 28.53 -0.35 -8.51
CA ARG A 170 29.32 -0.34 -9.74
C ARG A 170 29.35 1.08 -10.31
N LEU A 171 30.53 1.68 -10.31
CA LEU A 171 30.77 3.02 -10.86
C LEU A 171 31.01 2.95 -12.38
N PHE A 172 30.32 3.81 -13.12
CA PHE A 172 30.51 4.08 -14.53
C PHE A 172 30.87 5.54 -14.73
N THR A 173 32.03 5.80 -15.32
CA THR A 173 32.48 7.18 -15.61
C THR A 173 31.91 7.73 -16.91
N ARG A 174 31.21 6.88 -17.69
CA ARG A 174 30.57 7.23 -18.96
C ARG A 174 29.23 6.53 -19.08
N ILE A 175 28.25 7.24 -19.66
CA ILE A 175 26.90 6.71 -19.88
C ILE A 175 26.93 5.51 -20.83
N GLY A 176 27.74 5.56 -21.89
CA GLY A 176 27.84 4.47 -22.87
C GLY A 176 28.29 3.13 -22.28
N ASP A 177 29.14 3.16 -21.25
CA ASP A 177 29.60 1.95 -20.57
C ASP A 177 28.46 1.31 -19.74
N ALA A 178 27.61 2.15 -19.13
CA ALA A 178 26.41 1.71 -18.43
C ALA A 178 25.35 1.15 -19.40
N GLU A 179 25.18 1.76 -20.57
CA GLU A 179 24.31 1.25 -21.64
C GLU A 179 24.75 -0.12 -22.14
N HIS A 180 26.05 -0.30 -22.36
CA HIS A 180 26.60 -1.59 -22.79
C HIS A 180 26.38 -2.67 -21.71
N ALA A 181 26.63 -2.33 -20.44
CA ALA A 181 26.36 -3.23 -19.32
C ALA A 181 24.86 -3.61 -19.23
N ALA A 182 23.95 -2.67 -19.48
CA ALA A 182 22.49 -2.87 -19.44
C ALA A 182 21.97 -3.94 -20.43
N GLN A 183 22.77 -4.32 -21.43
CA GLN A 183 22.42 -5.38 -22.38
C GLN A 183 22.48 -6.79 -21.77
N SER A 184 23.27 -6.98 -20.70
CA SER A 184 23.54 -8.29 -20.11
C SER A 184 23.29 -8.35 -18.60
N GLU A 185 23.39 -7.22 -17.91
CA GLU A 185 23.24 -7.10 -16.47
C GLU A 185 22.14 -6.09 -16.11
N ARG A 186 21.65 -6.15 -14.86
CA ARG A 186 20.67 -5.19 -14.34
C ARG A 186 20.96 -4.82 -12.89
N PRO A 187 20.97 -3.52 -12.55
CA PRO A 187 21.03 -3.11 -11.16
C PRO A 187 19.65 -3.19 -10.48
N ASP A 188 19.67 -3.26 -9.15
CA ASP A 188 18.50 -3.02 -8.32
C ASP A 188 18.13 -1.53 -8.28
N MET A 189 19.10 -0.62 -8.48
CA MET A 189 18.89 0.84 -8.59
C MET A 189 19.95 1.54 -9.45
N LEU A 190 19.53 2.58 -10.18
CA LEU A 190 20.39 3.44 -10.97
C LEU A 190 20.46 4.84 -10.35
N ILE A 191 21.67 5.30 -10.05
CA ILE A 191 21.98 6.66 -9.63
C ILE A 191 22.77 7.32 -10.75
N MET A 192 22.31 8.47 -11.23
CA MET A 192 22.86 9.11 -12.41
C MET A 192 23.13 10.60 -12.17
N ASP A 193 24.31 11.09 -12.52
CA ASP A 193 24.55 12.53 -12.61
C ASP A 193 23.79 13.12 -13.80
N VAL A 194 23.20 14.31 -13.61
CA VAL A 194 22.48 15.09 -14.63
C VAL A 194 23.44 15.78 -15.59
N MET A 195 24.62 16.22 -15.14
CA MET A 195 25.56 16.98 -15.96
C MET A 195 26.81 16.14 -16.23
N PHE A 196 26.99 15.69 -17.48
CA PHE A 196 28.23 15.06 -17.94
C PHE A 196 29.05 16.10 -18.70
N GLU A 197 30.04 16.71 -18.03
CA GLU A 197 30.86 17.78 -18.62
C GLU A 197 31.70 17.26 -19.79
N GLN A 198 32.14 16.00 -19.75
CA GLN A 198 33.01 15.41 -20.78
C GLN A 198 32.30 15.06 -22.09
N GLU A 199 30.97 14.98 -22.13
CA GLU A 199 30.22 14.61 -23.33
C GLU A 199 29.33 15.74 -23.89
N GLY A 200 29.23 16.88 -23.19
CA GLY A 200 28.50 18.06 -23.68
C GLY A 200 26.99 17.88 -23.83
N VAL A 201 26.40 16.86 -23.20
CA VAL A 201 24.96 16.54 -23.29
C VAL A 201 24.37 16.39 -21.88
N ASN A 202 23.17 16.93 -21.68
CA ASN A 202 22.41 16.76 -20.45
C ASN A 202 22.01 15.27 -20.30
N ALA A 203 22.37 14.62 -19.21
CA ALA A 203 22.14 13.19 -19.03
C ALA A 203 20.64 12.84 -19.05
N THR A 204 19.77 13.79 -18.69
CA THR A 204 18.31 13.63 -18.84
C THR A 204 17.85 13.57 -20.31
N GLU A 205 18.61 14.14 -21.25
CA GLU A 205 18.36 14.00 -22.68
C GLU A 205 18.82 12.64 -23.19
N LYS A 206 20.01 12.18 -22.79
CA LYS A 206 20.51 10.84 -23.15
C LYS A 206 19.63 9.73 -22.56
N LEU A 207 19.25 9.77 -21.29
CA LEU A 207 18.33 8.76 -20.72
C LEU A 207 16.95 8.79 -21.39
N ALA A 208 16.53 9.96 -21.91
CA ALA A 208 15.32 10.04 -22.71
C ALA A 208 15.45 9.36 -24.08
N LEU A 209 16.68 9.30 -24.61
CA LEU A 209 17.03 8.80 -25.94
C LEU A 209 17.59 7.36 -25.93
N SER A 210 18.00 6.83 -24.77
CA SER A 210 18.64 5.54 -24.63
C SER A 210 17.65 4.44 -24.22
N PRO A 211 17.16 3.61 -25.17
CA PRO A 211 16.15 2.60 -24.89
C PRO A 211 16.64 1.50 -23.94
N ASP A 212 17.94 1.22 -23.87
CA ASP A 212 18.48 0.11 -23.07
C ASP A 212 18.50 0.43 -21.57
N LEU A 213 18.86 1.65 -21.18
CA LEU A 213 18.74 2.09 -19.78
C LEU A 213 17.28 2.16 -19.33
N ARG A 214 16.34 2.53 -20.22
CA ARG A 214 14.90 2.50 -19.91
C ARG A 214 14.37 1.08 -19.71
N LYS A 215 14.92 0.08 -20.42
CA LYS A 215 14.54 -1.33 -20.26
C LYS A 215 14.97 -1.94 -18.91
N LEU A 216 15.88 -1.30 -18.18
CA LEU A 216 16.31 -1.78 -16.86
C LEU A 216 15.14 -1.87 -15.88
N ALA A 217 14.16 -0.96 -15.97
CA ALA A 217 12.98 -0.90 -15.11
C ALA A 217 13.30 -0.93 -13.60
N CYS A 218 14.48 -0.45 -13.21
CA CYS A 218 14.89 -0.24 -11.83
C CYS A 218 14.54 1.20 -11.38
N PRO A 219 14.56 1.50 -10.07
CA PRO A 219 14.38 2.86 -9.59
C PRO A 219 15.55 3.74 -10.02
N LEU A 220 15.24 5.02 -10.27
CA LEU A 220 16.18 6.01 -10.79
C LEU A 220 16.28 7.18 -9.81
N LEU A 221 17.49 7.52 -9.40
CA LEU A 221 17.80 8.73 -8.63
C LEU A 221 18.75 9.61 -9.43
N PHE A 222 18.51 10.92 -9.41
CA PHE A 222 19.42 11.90 -9.99
C PHE A 222 20.25 12.60 -8.93
N ILE A 223 21.53 12.76 -9.23
CA ILE A 223 22.48 13.62 -8.52
C ILE A 223 22.81 14.78 -9.47
N THR A 224 22.99 16.00 -8.98
CA THR A 224 23.28 17.16 -9.84
C THR A 224 23.88 18.33 -9.07
N SER A 225 24.65 19.18 -9.75
CA SER A 225 25.08 20.49 -9.23
C SER A 225 24.09 21.62 -9.54
N VAL A 226 23.05 21.37 -10.35
CA VAL A 226 22.12 22.38 -10.88
C VAL A 226 20.73 22.27 -10.25
N ASP A 227 20.27 23.37 -9.65
CA ASP A 227 18.92 23.49 -9.09
C ASP A 227 17.98 24.32 -9.99
N ASP A 228 17.71 23.83 -11.20
CA ASP A 228 16.77 24.49 -12.12
C ASP A 228 15.46 23.71 -12.32
N PHE A 229 14.38 24.46 -12.51
CA PHE A 229 13.04 23.90 -12.63
C PHE A 229 12.89 22.98 -13.86
N LYS A 230 13.54 23.30 -14.99
CA LYS A 230 13.39 22.52 -16.23
C LYS A 230 14.03 21.15 -16.09
N SER A 231 15.22 21.06 -15.51
CA SER A 231 15.90 19.79 -15.22
C SER A 231 15.10 18.94 -14.23
N ARG A 232 14.50 19.54 -13.20
CA ARG A 232 13.62 18.84 -12.26
C ARG A 232 12.37 18.26 -12.94
N VAL A 233 11.72 19.02 -13.81
CA VAL A 233 10.57 18.54 -14.60
C VAL A 233 10.97 17.38 -15.50
N ARG A 234 12.14 17.47 -16.16
CA ARG A 234 12.66 16.42 -17.03
C ARG A 234 12.94 15.13 -16.25
N ALA A 235 13.57 15.24 -15.09
CA ALA A 235 13.79 14.12 -14.18
C ALA A 235 12.46 13.45 -13.77
N ALA A 236 11.44 14.25 -13.43
CA ALA A 236 10.11 13.74 -13.08
C ALA A 236 9.44 13.00 -14.26
N GLN A 237 9.55 13.53 -15.49
CA GLN A 237 9.03 12.88 -16.70
C GLN A 237 9.67 11.52 -17.00
N LEU A 238 10.91 11.31 -16.53
CA LEU A 238 11.63 10.03 -16.64
C LEU A 238 11.29 9.07 -15.50
N GLY A 239 10.38 9.46 -14.59
CA GLY A 239 9.98 8.65 -13.43
C GLY A 239 11.04 8.61 -12.34
N ALA A 240 11.93 9.61 -12.27
CA ALA A 240 12.93 9.68 -11.22
C ALA A 240 12.27 9.74 -9.84
N GLN A 241 12.75 8.91 -8.93
CA GLN A 241 12.23 8.78 -7.57
C GLN A 241 13.01 9.64 -6.59
N GLY A 242 14.04 10.36 -7.03
CA GLY A 242 14.76 11.34 -6.23
C GLY A 242 15.63 12.25 -7.07
N TYR A 243 15.88 13.45 -6.55
CA TYR A 243 16.69 14.50 -7.18
C TYR A 243 17.49 15.20 -6.08
N PHE A 244 18.81 15.00 -6.08
CA PHE A 244 19.72 15.41 -5.02
C PHE A 244 20.77 16.40 -5.52
N LEU A 245 20.98 17.48 -4.76
CA LEU A 245 21.97 18.51 -5.07
C LEU A 245 23.34 18.15 -4.47
N LYS A 246 24.42 18.41 -5.21
CA LYS A 246 25.80 18.38 -4.73
C LYS A 246 26.10 19.67 -3.94
N PRO A 247 26.82 19.64 -2.79
CA PRO A 247 27.37 18.45 -2.13
C PRO A 247 26.27 17.58 -1.51
N LEU A 248 26.44 16.26 -1.63
CA LEU A 248 25.39 15.30 -1.28
C LEU A 248 25.33 15.04 0.22
N ASP A 249 24.10 15.04 0.74
CA ASP A 249 23.77 14.45 2.02
C ASP A 249 23.56 12.94 1.82
N VAL A 250 24.63 12.16 2.04
CA VAL A 250 24.61 10.71 1.81
C VAL A 250 23.67 9.96 2.75
N PRO A 251 23.56 10.30 4.05
CA PRO A 251 22.49 9.76 4.91
C PRO A 251 21.09 9.96 4.32
N ARG A 252 20.78 11.15 3.81
CA ARG A 252 19.49 11.43 3.16
C ARG A 252 19.31 10.66 1.86
N LEU A 253 20.36 10.50 1.06
CA LEU A 253 20.34 9.68 -0.15
C LEU A 253 20.03 8.22 0.20
N VAL A 254 20.75 7.63 1.16
CA VAL A 254 20.55 6.25 1.62
C VAL A 254 19.14 6.05 2.15
N SER A 255 18.64 6.96 3.00
CA SER A 255 17.27 6.92 3.51
C SER A 255 16.23 6.91 2.38
N ARG A 256 16.45 7.68 1.32
CA ARG A 256 15.59 7.66 0.13
C ARG A 256 15.70 6.36 -0.65
N MET A 257 16.91 5.81 -0.81
CA MET A 257 17.13 4.53 -1.47
C MET A 257 16.36 3.41 -0.76
N GLU A 258 16.48 3.35 0.56
CA GLU A 258 15.76 2.39 1.40
C GLU A 258 14.24 2.54 1.26
N GLN A 259 13.71 3.77 1.32
CA GLN A 259 12.28 4.01 1.14
C GLN A 259 11.76 3.45 -0.20
N VAL A 260 12.55 3.64 -1.26
CA VAL A 260 12.24 3.16 -2.60
C VAL A 260 12.26 1.63 -2.68
N PHE A 261 13.23 0.98 -2.02
CA PHE A 261 13.30 -0.47 -1.95
C PHE A 261 12.17 -1.06 -1.10
N GLU A 262 11.87 -0.46 0.05
CA GLU A 262 10.76 -0.86 0.92
C GLU A 262 9.42 -0.80 0.18
N GLN A 263 9.17 0.23 -0.63
CA GLN A 263 7.95 0.32 -1.44
C GLN A 263 7.83 -0.83 -2.46
N ARG A 264 8.96 -1.28 -3.02
CA ARG A 264 8.98 -2.41 -3.97
C ARG A 264 8.82 -3.77 -3.31
N LEU A 265 9.32 -3.91 -2.09
CA LEU A 265 9.24 -5.12 -1.29
C LEU A 265 8.00 -5.12 -0.38
N ALA A 266 7.18 -4.08 -0.44
CA ALA A 266 6.00 -3.95 0.39
C ALA A 266 5.05 -5.14 0.14
N PRO A 267 4.37 -5.63 1.19
CA PRO A 267 3.39 -6.68 1.05
C PRO A 267 2.30 -6.27 0.04
N PRO A 268 1.68 -7.24 -0.64
CA PRO A 268 0.60 -6.98 -1.58
C PRO A 268 -0.49 -6.13 -0.93
N GLN A 269 -1.10 -5.25 -1.71
CA GLN A 269 -2.14 -4.34 -1.22
C GLN A 269 -3.37 -5.14 -0.82
N ARG A 270 -3.90 -4.93 0.39
CA ARG A 270 -5.09 -5.65 0.88
C ARG A 270 -6.35 -4.84 0.68
N VAL A 271 -7.31 -5.39 -0.05
CA VAL A 271 -8.56 -4.72 -0.42
C VAL A 271 -9.74 -5.56 0.05
N LEU A 272 -10.65 -4.95 0.80
CA LEU A 272 -11.94 -5.56 1.15
C LEU A 272 -13.01 -5.02 0.21
N ILE A 273 -13.75 -5.90 -0.45
CA ILE A 273 -14.93 -5.54 -1.25
C ILE A 273 -16.17 -5.88 -0.42
N VAL A 274 -17.06 -4.92 -0.24
CA VAL A 274 -18.37 -5.08 0.40
C VAL A 274 -19.42 -4.80 -0.67
N ASP A 275 -20.04 -5.83 -1.21
CA ASP A 275 -21.00 -5.73 -2.32
C ASP A 275 -21.91 -6.97 -2.27
N ASP A 276 -23.22 -6.77 -2.40
CA ASP A 276 -24.24 -7.83 -2.38
C ASP A 276 -24.38 -8.52 -3.75
N ASP A 277 -23.93 -7.87 -4.83
CA ASP A 277 -23.84 -8.48 -6.16
C ASP A 277 -22.61 -9.40 -6.25
N LEU A 278 -22.84 -10.69 -5.99
CA LEU A 278 -21.83 -11.74 -6.00
C LEU A 278 -21.03 -11.79 -7.32
N ASP A 279 -21.68 -11.58 -8.46
CA ASP A 279 -21.05 -11.71 -9.78
C ASP A 279 -20.14 -10.50 -10.06
N LEU A 280 -20.62 -9.30 -9.74
CA LEU A 280 -19.85 -8.08 -9.88
C LEU A 280 -18.65 -8.03 -8.91
N ALA A 281 -18.88 -8.42 -7.66
CA ALA A 281 -17.83 -8.53 -6.66
C ALA A 281 -16.75 -9.56 -7.06
N ALA A 282 -17.15 -10.71 -7.62
CA ALA A 282 -16.22 -11.71 -8.14
C ALA A 282 -15.38 -11.18 -9.31
N HIS A 283 -15.99 -10.41 -10.22
CA HIS A 283 -15.28 -9.74 -11.31
C HIS A 283 -14.20 -8.78 -10.80
N TYR A 284 -14.58 -7.85 -9.92
CA TYR A 284 -13.65 -6.89 -9.31
C TYR A 284 -12.54 -7.58 -8.53
N ARG A 285 -12.87 -8.63 -7.78
CA ARG A 285 -11.90 -9.46 -7.06
C ARG A 285 -10.85 -10.02 -8.01
N LEU A 286 -11.25 -10.64 -9.12
CA LEU A 286 -10.31 -11.22 -10.08
C LEU A 286 -9.45 -10.17 -10.76
N ALA A 287 -10.02 -9.02 -11.14
CA ALA A 287 -9.27 -7.91 -11.73
C ALA A 287 -8.15 -7.43 -10.79
N LEU A 288 -8.45 -7.26 -9.50
CA LEU A 288 -7.51 -6.81 -8.49
C LEU A 288 -6.48 -7.89 -8.10
N LEU A 289 -6.88 -9.16 -8.02
CA LEU A 289 -5.95 -10.30 -7.86
C LEU A 289 -4.97 -10.38 -9.04
N GLY A 290 -5.45 -10.19 -10.27
CA GLY A 290 -4.63 -10.11 -11.48
C GLY A 290 -3.57 -9.01 -11.43
N ALA A 291 -3.87 -7.95 -10.67
CA ALA A 291 -3.00 -6.80 -10.44
C ALA A 291 -1.97 -6.99 -9.29
N GLY A 292 -1.95 -8.15 -8.63
CA GLY A 292 -1.04 -8.47 -7.53
C GLY A 292 -1.49 -8.01 -6.16
N MET A 293 -2.78 -7.75 -5.98
CA MET A 293 -3.38 -7.38 -4.69
C MET A 293 -3.94 -8.62 -3.98
N GLU A 294 -4.10 -8.53 -2.66
CA GLU A 294 -4.86 -9.47 -1.86
C GLU A 294 -6.28 -8.94 -1.68
N VAL A 295 -7.28 -9.77 -1.99
CA VAL A 295 -8.67 -9.30 -2.06
C VAL A 295 -9.61 -10.30 -1.41
N GLU A 296 -10.35 -9.81 -0.42
CA GLU A 296 -11.47 -10.50 0.19
C GLU A 296 -12.78 -9.81 -0.14
N VAL A 297 -13.85 -10.60 -0.19
CA VAL A 297 -15.19 -10.10 -0.47
C VAL A 297 -16.07 -10.44 0.72
N LEU A 298 -16.92 -9.49 1.09
CA LEU A 298 -17.89 -9.55 2.15
C LEU A 298 -19.28 -9.30 1.55
N HIS A 299 -20.18 -10.25 1.71
CA HIS A 299 -21.57 -10.16 1.25
C HIS A 299 -22.56 -10.00 2.40
N GLN A 300 -22.11 -10.23 3.64
CA GLN A 300 -22.91 -10.18 4.86
C GLN A 300 -22.39 -9.05 5.74
N PRO A 301 -23.13 -7.93 5.85
CA PRO A 301 -22.69 -6.75 6.57
C PRO A 301 -22.37 -6.98 8.06
N GLU A 302 -22.99 -7.96 8.70
CA GLU A 302 -22.91 -8.22 10.15
C GLU A 302 -21.49 -8.63 10.59
N THR A 303 -20.73 -9.27 9.70
CA THR A 303 -19.38 -9.74 9.98
C THR A 303 -18.29 -8.73 9.59
N LEU A 304 -18.68 -7.50 9.24
CA LEU A 304 -17.77 -6.44 8.77
C LEU A 304 -16.62 -6.17 9.73
N ILE A 305 -16.91 -5.95 11.01
CA ILE A 305 -15.89 -5.59 12.01
C ILE A 305 -14.90 -6.74 12.25
N GLU A 306 -15.40 -7.98 12.33
CA GLU A 306 -14.55 -9.17 12.47
C GLU A 306 -13.62 -9.31 11.27
N LYS A 307 -14.16 -9.10 10.06
CA LYS A 307 -13.41 -9.20 8.81
C LYS A 307 -12.36 -8.11 8.70
N VAL A 308 -12.71 -6.85 8.98
CA VAL A 308 -11.77 -5.71 8.99
C VAL A 308 -10.65 -5.95 10.02
N SER A 309 -10.98 -6.45 11.20
CA SER A 309 -9.98 -6.76 12.25
C SER A 309 -9.02 -7.89 11.86
N ALA A 310 -9.54 -8.98 11.28
CA ALA A 310 -8.75 -10.15 10.91
C ALA A 310 -7.93 -9.94 9.63
N PHE A 311 -8.56 -9.43 8.57
CA PHE A 311 -7.92 -9.21 7.28
C PHE A 311 -7.04 -7.96 7.29
N ARG A 312 -7.40 -6.94 8.09
CA ARG A 312 -6.74 -5.62 8.15
C ARG A 312 -6.61 -5.00 6.75
N PRO A 313 -7.72 -4.73 6.04
CA PRO A 313 -7.64 -4.13 4.72
C PRO A 313 -6.96 -2.77 4.77
N GLU A 314 -6.34 -2.38 3.66
CA GLU A 314 -5.75 -1.05 3.46
C GLU A 314 -6.69 -0.13 2.67
N LEU A 315 -7.76 -0.69 2.12
CA LEU A 315 -8.84 0.02 1.44
C LEU A 315 -10.11 -0.85 1.44
N VAL A 316 -11.26 -0.21 1.60
CA VAL A 316 -12.57 -0.84 1.44
C VAL A 316 -13.26 -0.29 0.20
N LEU A 317 -13.60 -1.17 -0.74
CA LEU A 317 -14.54 -0.88 -1.83
C LEU A 317 -15.92 -1.26 -1.34
N MET A 318 -16.84 -0.31 -1.26
CA MET A 318 -18.15 -0.54 -0.65
C MET A 318 -19.27 -0.15 -1.61
N ASP A 319 -20.21 -1.05 -1.87
CA ASP A 319 -21.40 -0.68 -2.61
C ASP A 319 -22.19 0.37 -1.83
N LEU A 320 -22.67 1.38 -2.53
CA LEU A 320 -23.43 2.46 -1.93
C LEU A 320 -24.84 1.99 -1.53
N HIS A 321 -25.45 1.12 -2.36
CA HIS A 321 -26.81 0.63 -2.17
C HIS A 321 -26.79 -0.89 -2.02
N MET A 322 -27.11 -1.38 -0.81
CA MET A 322 -27.26 -2.79 -0.51
C MET A 322 -28.60 -3.02 0.21
N PRO A 323 -29.19 -4.23 0.13
CA PRO A 323 -30.36 -4.60 0.91
C PRO A 323 -30.13 -4.42 2.41
N GLU A 324 -31.17 -3.99 3.12
CA GLU A 324 -31.24 -3.83 4.58
C GLU A 324 -30.31 -2.75 5.19
N ILE A 325 -29.01 -2.75 4.86
CA ILE A 325 -28.01 -1.84 5.43
C ILE A 325 -27.24 -1.15 4.29
N SER A 326 -27.26 0.18 4.28
CA SER A 326 -26.59 0.95 3.22
C SER A 326 -25.08 1.05 3.44
N GLY A 327 -24.32 1.25 2.34
CA GLY A 327 -22.88 1.48 2.41
C GLY A 327 -22.47 2.62 3.37
N PRO A 328 -23.17 3.77 3.38
CA PRO A 328 -22.92 4.83 4.34
C PRO A 328 -23.13 4.46 5.81
N ASP A 329 -24.09 3.58 6.10
CA ASP A 329 -24.30 3.13 7.48
C ASP A 329 -23.13 2.25 7.95
N LEU A 330 -22.63 1.37 7.07
CA LEU A 330 -21.44 0.55 7.33
C LEU A 330 -20.15 1.36 7.43
N ALA A 331 -19.99 2.40 6.60
CA ALA A 331 -18.88 3.34 6.75
C ALA A 331 -18.94 4.01 8.13
N GLY A 332 -20.13 4.46 8.55
CA GLY A 332 -20.35 5.01 9.89
C GLY A 332 -19.92 4.05 11.00
N VAL A 333 -20.22 2.76 10.88
CA VAL A 333 -19.77 1.72 11.82
C VAL A 333 -18.24 1.62 11.85
N ILE A 334 -17.56 1.59 10.70
CA ILE A 334 -16.09 1.58 10.65
C ILE A 334 -15.50 2.82 11.34
N ARG A 335 -16.09 4.00 11.11
CA ARG A 335 -15.63 5.28 11.68
C ARG A 335 -15.86 5.43 13.18
N GLN A 336 -16.70 4.60 13.81
CA GLN A 336 -16.84 4.55 15.27
C GLN A 336 -15.63 3.92 15.98
N HIS A 337 -14.76 3.24 15.24
CA HIS A 337 -13.54 2.63 15.78
C HIS A 337 -12.31 3.46 15.44
N ASP A 338 -11.66 4.03 16.46
CA ASP A 338 -10.46 4.89 16.31
C ASP A 338 -9.35 4.21 15.49
N ASN A 339 -9.19 2.90 15.65
CA ASN A 339 -8.18 2.09 14.93
C ASN A 339 -8.36 2.09 13.40
N TRP A 340 -9.56 2.43 12.89
CA TRP A 340 -9.89 2.44 11.46
C TRP A 340 -10.43 3.79 10.98
N ALA A 341 -10.32 4.83 11.81
CA ALA A 341 -10.77 6.18 11.46
C ALA A 341 -10.09 6.71 10.17
N SER A 342 -8.88 6.25 9.86
CA SER A 342 -8.11 6.61 8.67
C SER A 342 -8.16 5.59 7.53
N LEU A 343 -8.91 4.48 7.69
CA LEU A 343 -9.04 3.44 6.65
C LEU A 343 -9.74 4.02 5.41
N PRO A 344 -9.12 4.03 4.22
CA PRO A 344 -9.76 4.55 3.02
C PRO A 344 -11.01 3.74 2.64
N ILE A 345 -12.13 4.42 2.45
CA ILE A 345 -13.40 3.85 1.99
C ILE A 345 -13.77 4.50 0.66
N VAL A 346 -13.98 3.69 -0.37
CA VAL A 346 -14.41 4.14 -1.71
C VAL A 346 -15.77 3.53 -2.03
N TYR A 347 -16.75 4.38 -2.29
CA TYR A 347 -18.07 3.90 -2.71
C TYR A 347 -18.09 3.45 -4.17
N LEU A 348 -18.78 2.36 -4.45
CA LEU A 348 -19.16 1.94 -5.79
C LEU A 348 -20.61 2.37 -5.99
N SER A 349 -20.91 3.21 -6.98
CA SER A 349 -22.24 3.83 -7.10
C SER A 349 -22.80 3.76 -8.51
N ALA A 350 -24.06 3.37 -8.65
CA ALA A 350 -24.83 3.58 -9.88
C ALA A 350 -25.57 4.94 -9.90
N GLU A 351 -25.36 5.81 -8.92
CA GLU A 351 -25.92 7.17 -8.93
C GLU A 351 -25.05 8.08 -9.81
N THR A 352 -25.66 8.86 -10.70
CA THR A 352 -24.97 9.87 -11.54
C THR A 352 -25.21 11.29 -11.04
N ASP A 353 -26.16 11.48 -10.14
CA ASP A 353 -26.45 12.77 -9.53
C ASP A 353 -25.34 13.17 -8.54
N LEU A 354 -24.65 14.26 -8.85
CA LEU A 354 -23.55 14.79 -8.05
C LEU A 354 -23.99 15.22 -6.65
N THR A 355 -25.21 15.75 -6.48
CA THR A 355 -25.70 16.20 -5.17
C THR A 355 -25.87 15.03 -4.21
N ARG A 356 -26.44 13.92 -4.70
CA ARG A 356 -26.58 12.69 -3.92
C ARG A 356 -25.25 12.00 -3.64
N GLN A 357 -24.31 12.07 -4.58
CA GLN A 357 -22.94 11.59 -4.36
C GLN A 357 -22.26 12.38 -3.23
N ILE A 358 -22.44 13.70 -3.18
CA ILE A 358 -21.90 14.55 -2.11
C ILE A 358 -22.52 14.20 -0.76
N GLU A 359 -23.85 14.07 -0.67
CA GLU A 359 -24.53 13.67 0.58
C GLU A 359 -24.03 12.32 1.11
N ALA A 360 -23.74 11.36 0.22
CA ALA A 360 -23.16 10.09 0.61
C ALA A 360 -21.72 10.24 1.16
N MET A 361 -20.91 11.13 0.57
CA MET A 361 -19.53 11.37 1.01
C MET A 361 -19.43 11.94 2.43
N GLU A 362 -20.40 12.76 2.85
CA GLU A 362 -20.43 13.32 4.22
C GLU A 362 -20.50 12.25 5.32
N ARG A 363 -20.86 11.01 4.96
CA ARG A 363 -20.93 9.86 5.90
C ARG A 363 -19.66 9.00 5.94
N GLY A 364 -18.52 9.57 5.56
CA GLY A 364 -17.21 9.00 5.90
C GLY A 364 -16.50 8.23 4.79
N ALA A 365 -16.93 8.35 3.54
CA ALA A 365 -16.15 7.88 2.39
C ALA A 365 -15.14 8.92 1.93
N ASP A 366 -14.00 8.42 1.45
CA ASP A 366 -12.90 9.22 0.92
C ASP A 366 -13.10 9.55 -0.57
N ASP A 367 -13.85 8.71 -1.28
CA ASP A 367 -14.10 8.86 -2.71
C ASP A 367 -15.26 7.98 -3.20
N PHE A 368 -15.63 8.10 -4.47
CA PHE A 368 -16.56 7.18 -5.14
C PHE A 368 -16.10 6.82 -6.56
N LEU A 369 -16.59 5.70 -7.07
CA LEU A 369 -16.43 5.23 -8.45
C LEU A 369 -17.82 4.94 -9.03
N THR A 370 -18.12 5.60 -10.15
CA THR A 370 -19.41 5.43 -10.83
C THR A 370 -19.40 4.14 -11.65
N LYS A 371 -20.34 3.23 -11.38
CA LYS A 371 -20.61 2.02 -12.17
C LYS A 371 -21.18 2.42 -13.55
N PRO A 372 -20.79 1.76 -14.66
CA PRO A 372 -19.86 0.64 -14.74
C PRO A 372 -18.38 1.07 -14.67
N ILE A 373 -17.55 0.27 -14.00
CA ILE A 373 -16.14 0.59 -13.74
C ILE A 373 -15.25 -0.33 -14.58
N SER A 374 -14.34 0.25 -15.37
CA SER A 374 -13.35 -0.54 -16.10
C SER A 374 -12.26 -1.11 -15.18
N ASN A 375 -11.70 -2.27 -15.53
CA ASN A 375 -10.61 -2.90 -14.76
C ASN A 375 -9.42 -1.96 -14.55
N ALA A 376 -9.03 -1.21 -15.59
CA ALA A 376 -7.92 -0.25 -15.51
C ALA A 376 -8.22 0.88 -14.52
N GLN A 377 -9.45 1.40 -14.53
CA GLN A 377 -9.89 2.44 -13.60
C GLN A 377 -9.92 1.93 -12.16
N LEU A 378 -10.49 0.73 -11.93
CA LEU A 378 -10.53 0.11 -10.60
C LEU A 378 -9.13 -0.10 -10.03
N ILE A 379 -8.24 -0.74 -10.80
CA ILE A 379 -6.87 -1.03 -10.37
C ILE A 379 -6.12 0.27 -10.07
N SER A 380 -6.24 1.28 -10.93
CA SER A 380 -5.58 2.58 -10.73
C SER A 380 -6.11 3.28 -9.48
N ALA A 381 -7.43 3.33 -9.31
CA ALA A 381 -8.09 3.98 -8.18
C ALA A 381 -7.66 3.37 -6.83
N VAL A 382 -7.61 2.03 -6.76
CA VAL A 382 -7.16 1.31 -5.57
C VAL A 382 -5.68 1.57 -5.30
N ARG A 383 -4.80 1.39 -6.30
CA ARG A 383 -3.36 1.58 -6.11
C ARG A 383 -3.02 2.95 -5.57
N VAL A 384 -3.59 4.01 -6.16
CA VAL A 384 -3.31 5.40 -5.78
C VAL A 384 -3.72 5.67 -4.34
N ARG A 385 -4.89 5.18 -3.91
CA ARG A 385 -5.41 5.44 -2.56
C ARG A 385 -4.66 4.64 -1.50
N VAL A 386 -4.38 3.36 -1.76
CA VAL A 386 -3.58 2.54 -0.85
C VAL A 386 -2.16 3.11 -0.72
N GLU A 387 -1.53 3.50 -1.83
CA GLU A 387 -0.18 4.09 -1.78
C GLU A 387 -0.17 5.42 -1.02
N ARG A 388 -1.19 6.28 -1.21
CA ARG A 388 -1.34 7.52 -0.44
C ARG A 388 -1.52 7.23 1.05
N ALA A 389 -2.36 6.25 1.40
CA ALA A 389 -2.57 5.86 2.79
C ALA A 389 -1.28 5.32 3.43
N ARG A 390 -0.52 4.47 2.71
CA ARG A 390 0.81 4.00 3.13
C ARG A 390 1.78 5.15 3.35
N GLN A 391 1.81 6.13 2.44
CA GLN A 391 2.69 7.30 2.56
C GLN A 391 2.35 8.16 3.77
N LEU A 392 1.06 8.45 3.99
CA LEU A 392 0.59 9.21 5.15
C LEU A 392 0.88 8.45 6.45
N ALA A 393 0.56 7.15 6.49
CA ALA A 393 0.87 6.30 7.63
C ALA A 393 2.38 6.26 7.91
N ALA A 394 3.22 6.18 6.87
CA ALA A 394 4.67 6.24 7.01
C ALA A 394 5.15 7.60 7.53
N GLN A 395 4.60 8.73 7.08
CA GLN A 395 4.97 10.06 7.60
C GLN A 395 4.55 10.26 9.06
N ILE A 396 3.41 9.70 9.45
CA ILE A 396 2.93 9.76 10.83
C ILE A 396 3.79 8.85 11.71
N SER A 397 4.09 7.64 11.24
CA SER A 397 4.74 6.60 12.05
C SER A 397 6.26 6.61 11.99
N LYS A 398 6.92 7.28 11.04
CA LYS A 398 8.39 7.28 10.90
C LYS A 398 9.04 8.61 11.27
N ASP A 399 10.14 8.54 12.00
CA ASP A 399 11.01 9.67 12.33
C ASP A 399 11.68 10.24 11.07
N SER A 400 11.70 11.56 10.93
CA SER A 400 12.17 12.23 9.70
C SER A 400 13.68 12.15 9.48
N LEU A 401 14.46 12.00 10.55
CA LEU A 401 15.92 11.91 10.48
C LEU A 401 16.36 10.47 10.16
N THR A 402 15.81 9.51 10.88
CA THR A 402 16.26 8.12 10.86
C THR A 402 15.41 7.21 9.98
N GLY A 403 14.19 7.61 9.64
CA GLY A 403 13.18 6.78 8.98
C GLY A 403 12.67 5.59 9.80
N LEU A 404 13.11 5.45 11.06
CA LEU A 404 12.64 4.42 11.99
C LEU A 404 11.25 4.76 12.53
N LEU A 405 10.58 3.82 13.18
CA LEU A 405 9.31 4.10 13.84
C LEU A 405 9.46 5.22 14.89
N LYS A 406 8.49 6.12 15.01
CA LYS A 406 8.44 7.12 16.09
C LYS A 406 8.10 6.44 17.42
N HIS A 407 8.38 7.15 18.51
CA HIS A 407 8.07 6.76 19.87
C HIS A 407 6.69 6.09 20.05
N ALA A 408 5.61 6.72 19.58
CA ALA A 408 4.26 6.18 19.72
C ALA A 408 4.09 4.86 18.94
N SER A 409 4.60 4.81 17.70
CA SER A 409 4.43 3.66 16.81
C SER A 409 5.23 2.44 17.25
N ILE A 410 6.46 2.62 17.77
CA ILE A 410 7.25 1.48 18.28
C ILE A 410 6.65 0.91 19.57
N LYS A 411 6.04 1.75 20.42
CA LYS A 411 5.34 1.31 21.62
C LYS A 411 4.12 0.47 21.30
N GLU A 412 3.29 0.93 20.37
CA GLU A 412 2.13 0.15 19.89
C GLU A 412 2.58 -1.17 19.25
N ALA A 413 3.62 -1.13 18.41
CA ALA A 413 4.13 -2.32 17.76
C ALA A 413 4.69 -3.35 18.77
N ALA A 414 5.31 -2.88 19.86
CA ALA A 414 5.72 -3.72 20.98
C ALA A 414 4.54 -4.42 21.65
N ASP A 415 3.45 -3.71 21.95
CA ASP A 415 2.25 -4.31 22.55
C ASP A 415 1.61 -5.37 21.63
N ILE A 416 1.47 -5.05 20.34
CA ILE A 416 0.94 -5.98 19.34
C ILE A 416 1.79 -7.25 19.25
N GLU A 417 3.11 -7.11 19.21
CA GLU A 417 4.01 -8.25 19.04
C GLU A 417 4.08 -9.12 20.30
N VAL A 418 3.99 -8.54 21.50
CA VAL A 418 3.89 -9.32 22.75
C VAL A 418 2.62 -10.16 22.79
N ILE A 419 1.48 -9.59 22.38
CA ILE A 419 0.22 -10.35 22.27
C ILE A 419 0.36 -11.48 21.25
N ARG A 420 0.97 -11.19 20.10
CA ARG A 420 1.22 -12.19 19.05
C ARG A 420 2.12 -13.32 19.53
N ALA A 421 3.25 -12.99 20.15
CA ALA A 421 4.22 -13.91 20.73
C ALA A 421 3.58 -14.87 21.74
N ARG A 422 2.72 -14.33 22.62
CA ARG A 422 1.93 -15.11 23.58
C ARG A 422 1.01 -16.11 22.89
N ARG A 423 0.34 -15.71 21.81
CA ARG A 423 -0.57 -16.58 21.05
C ARG A 423 0.15 -17.72 20.32
N ILE A 424 1.33 -17.46 19.75
CA ILE A 424 2.11 -18.46 19.00
C ILE A 424 3.02 -19.31 19.89
N GLY A 425 3.17 -18.95 21.17
CA GLY A 425 4.06 -19.65 22.11
C GLY A 425 5.55 -19.47 21.79
N LYS A 426 5.94 -18.32 21.23
CA LYS A 426 7.33 -17.98 20.90
C LYS A 426 7.79 -16.76 21.70
N PRO A 427 9.09 -16.64 22.05
CA PRO A 427 9.59 -15.47 22.76
C PRO A 427 9.65 -14.25 21.85
N VAL A 428 9.35 -13.09 22.40
CA VAL A 428 9.78 -11.78 21.87
C VAL A 428 10.74 -11.12 22.86
N THR A 429 11.81 -10.51 22.35
CA THR A 429 12.77 -9.73 23.16
C THR A 429 12.71 -8.27 22.76
N LEU A 430 12.59 -7.38 23.75
CA LEU A 430 12.54 -5.93 23.57
C LEU A 430 13.83 -5.33 24.09
N ALA A 431 14.35 -4.31 23.42
CA ALA A 431 15.57 -3.63 23.80
C ALA A 431 15.45 -2.11 23.69
N MET A 432 16.10 -1.41 24.62
CA MET A 432 16.29 0.03 24.64
C MET A 432 17.79 0.31 24.45
N LEU A 433 18.13 1.24 23.55
CA LEU A 433 19.49 1.63 23.24
C LEU A 433 19.63 3.14 23.35
N ASP A 434 20.82 3.61 23.75
CA ASP A 434 21.14 5.03 23.84
C ASP A 434 22.60 5.30 23.49
N ILE A 435 22.84 6.42 22.80
CA ILE A 435 24.18 6.85 22.41
C ILE A 435 24.89 7.47 23.61
N ASP A 436 25.98 6.85 24.02
CA ASP A 436 26.75 7.28 25.18
C ASP A 436 27.33 8.67 24.96
N HIS A 437 27.11 9.56 25.93
CA HIS A 437 27.65 10.92 25.93
C HIS A 437 27.23 11.77 24.72
N PHE A 438 26.06 11.51 24.11
CA PHE A 438 25.62 12.19 22.90
C PHE A 438 25.61 13.73 23.00
N LYS A 439 25.25 14.28 24.18
CA LYS A 439 25.32 15.72 24.41
C LYS A 439 26.71 16.31 24.15
N LEU A 440 27.79 15.62 24.53
CA LEU A 440 29.17 16.07 24.27
C LEU A 440 29.50 16.07 22.77
N VAL A 441 28.87 15.19 21.98
CA VAL A 441 29.03 15.20 20.52
C VAL A 441 28.43 16.47 19.94
N ASN A 442 27.20 16.81 20.33
CA ASN A 442 26.55 18.05 19.88
C ASN A 442 27.30 19.30 20.33
N ASP A 443 27.74 19.33 21.60
CA ASP A 443 28.43 20.48 22.16
C ASP A 443 29.81 20.72 21.49
N ASN A 444 30.50 19.65 21.05
CA ASN A 444 31.84 19.74 20.46
C ASN A 444 31.86 19.84 18.93
N TYR A 445 30.89 19.22 18.25
CA TYR A 445 30.88 19.06 16.78
C TYR A 445 29.62 19.59 16.10
N GLY A 446 28.69 20.16 16.88
CA GLY A 446 27.43 20.72 16.40
C GLY A 446 26.35 19.68 16.12
N HIS A 447 25.11 20.16 16.04
CA HIS A 447 23.92 19.32 15.83
C HIS A 447 23.94 18.55 14.50
N ALA A 448 24.50 19.12 13.44
CA ALA A 448 24.59 18.44 12.14
C ALA A 448 25.45 17.17 12.23
N MET A 449 26.54 17.19 13.01
CA MET A 449 27.34 15.99 13.24
C MET A 449 26.62 15.01 14.18
N GLY A 450 25.88 15.52 15.17
CA GLY A 450 24.98 14.69 15.98
C GLY A 450 23.96 13.93 15.15
N ASP A 451 23.35 14.57 14.16
CA ASP A 451 22.39 13.96 13.24
C ASP A 451 23.02 12.85 12.40
N VAL A 452 24.28 13.02 11.97
CA VAL A 452 25.06 11.96 11.28
C VAL A 452 25.28 10.76 12.20
N VAL A 453 25.64 11.00 13.47
CA VAL A 453 25.86 9.93 14.47
C VAL A 453 24.55 9.17 14.75
N ILE A 454 23.43 9.88 14.93
CA ILE A 454 22.10 9.27 15.11
C ILE A 454 21.72 8.41 13.90
N SER A 455 21.90 8.96 12.69
CA SER A 455 21.57 8.26 11.44
C SER A 455 22.41 6.99 11.27
N SER A 456 23.68 7.02 11.71
CA SER A 456 24.58 5.86 11.67
C SER A 456 24.12 4.72 12.59
N VAL A 457 23.57 5.03 13.78
CA VAL A 457 22.98 4.01 14.67
C VAL A 457 21.74 3.40 14.05
N ALA A 458 20.83 4.23 13.54
CA ALA A 458 19.59 3.77 12.91
C ALA A 458 19.83 2.80 11.76
N MET A 459 20.81 3.13 10.93
CA MET A 459 21.29 2.32 9.83
C MET A 459 21.93 1.01 10.30
N LEU A 460 22.83 1.03 11.29
CA LEU A 460 23.43 -0.20 11.83
C LEU A 460 22.37 -1.16 12.37
N LEU A 461 21.36 -0.63 13.05
CA LEU A 461 20.22 -1.41 13.52
C LEU A 461 19.51 -2.09 12.34
N ARG A 462 19.14 -1.33 11.31
CA ARG A 462 18.47 -1.88 10.11
C ARG A 462 19.28 -2.94 9.37
N GLN A 463 20.59 -2.80 9.31
CA GLN A 463 21.46 -3.74 8.59
C GLN A 463 21.64 -5.08 9.31
N ARG A 464 21.67 -5.05 10.65
CA ARG A 464 21.96 -6.23 11.46
C ARG A 464 20.71 -6.95 11.92
N LEU A 465 19.60 -6.22 12.03
CA LEU A 465 18.30 -6.76 12.37
C LEU A 465 17.57 -7.28 11.13
N ARG A 466 16.64 -8.21 11.36
CA ARG A 466 15.84 -8.83 10.31
C ARG A 466 14.76 -7.86 9.85
N GLN A 467 14.22 -8.10 8.67
CA GLN A 467 13.05 -7.36 8.17
C GLN A 467 11.81 -7.54 9.08
N SER A 468 11.71 -8.66 9.80
CA SER A 468 10.66 -8.92 10.79
C SER A 468 10.83 -8.13 12.09
N ASP A 469 12.03 -7.64 12.36
CA ASP A 469 12.34 -6.92 13.60
C ASP A 469 11.87 -5.48 13.47
N LEU A 470 11.29 -4.93 14.54
CA LEU A 470 10.73 -3.59 14.54
C LEU A 470 11.69 -2.66 15.25
N ILE A 471 12.01 -1.53 14.62
CA ILE A 471 12.99 -0.58 15.12
C ILE A 471 12.36 0.80 15.16
N GLY A 472 12.50 1.48 16.30
CA GLY A 472 12.00 2.83 16.50
C GLY A 472 13.04 3.76 17.11
N ARG A 473 12.92 5.05 16.79
CA ARG A 473 13.54 6.13 17.52
C ARG A 473 12.60 6.53 18.66
N TYR A 474 12.99 6.18 19.87
CA TYR A 474 12.19 6.36 21.08
C TYR A 474 12.32 7.78 21.63
N GLY A 475 13.50 8.39 21.49
CA GLY A 475 13.83 9.74 21.96
C GLY A 475 14.87 10.41 21.07
N GLY A 476 15.47 11.52 21.52
CA GLY A 476 16.47 12.26 20.74
C GLY A 476 17.63 11.38 20.25
N GLU A 477 18.28 10.70 21.19
CA GLU A 477 19.40 9.77 20.99
C GLU A 477 19.07 8.32 21.37
N GLU A 478 17.80 8.05 21.65
CA GLU A 478 17.30 6.78 22.18
C GLU A 478 16.57 5.99 21.10
N PHE A 479 16.82 4.69 21.08
CA PHE A 479 16.24 3.74 20.13
C PHE A 479 15.59 2.58 20.87
N ALA A 480 14.56 2.00 20.25
CA ALA A 480 13.90 0.80 20.72
C ALA A 480 13.91 -0.25 19.61
N ALA A 481 14.11 -1.52 19.98
CA ALA A 481 14.03 -2.66 19.08
C ALA A 481 13.11 -3.73 19.67
N VAL A 482 12.20 -4.26 18.86
CA VAL A 482 11.34 -5.40 19.17
C VAL A 482 11.74 -6.55 18.26
N LEU A 483 12.14 -7.67 18.85
CA LEU A 483 12.74 -8.82 18.17
C LEU A 483 11.81 -10.03 18.29
N PRO A 484 10.90 -10.26 17.33
CA PRO A 484 10.04 -11.43 17.30
C PRO A 484 10.84 -12.73 17.24
N GLU A 485 10.31 -13.77 17.87
CA GLU A 485 10.88 -15.12 17.85
C GLU A 485 12.37 -15.15 18.24
N CYS A 486 12.76 -14.28 19.17
CA CYS A 486 14.14 -14.09 19.61
C CYS A 486 14.22 -14.20 21.14
N ASP A 487 15.07 -15.09 21.63
CA ASP A 487 15.38 -15.23 23.05
C ASP A 487 16.42 -14.19 23.53
N ALA A 488 16.58 -14.08 24.86
CA ALA A 488 17.48 -13.10 25.47
C ALA A 488 18.95 -13.30 25.07
N GLU A 489 19.42 -14.53 24.88
CA GLU A 489 20.82 -14.80 24.54
C GLU A 489 21.14 -14.41 23.10
N HIS A 490 20.28 -14.77 22.16
CA HIS A 490 20.41 -14.38 20.76
C HIS A 490 20.33 -12.86 20.60
N ALA A 491 19.37 -12.22 21.27
CA ALA A 491 19.24 -10.77 21.28
C ALA A 491 20.49 -10.10 21.87
N HIS A 492 21.04 -10.62 22.97
CA HIS A 492 22.26 -10.09 23.58
C HIS A 492 23.45 -10.14 22.62
N ARG A 493 23.70 -11.30 21.98
CA ARG A 493 24.78 -11.45 20.99
C ARG A 493 24.63 -10.47 19.82
N LEU A 494 23.41 -10.31 19.32
CA LEU A 494 23.13 -9.43 18.20
C LEU A 494 23.36 -7.96 18.56
N LEU A 495 22.84 -7.51 19.70
CA LEU A 495 22.99 -6.13 20.16
C LEU A 495 24.43 -5.81 20.56
N ASP A 496 25.18 -6.78 21.09
CA ASP A 496 26.59 -6.58 21.40
C ASP A 496 27.45 -6.47 20.13
N ASP A 497 27.15 -7.23 19.06
CA ASP A 497 27.81 -7.04 17.76
C ASP A 497 27.50 -5.65 17.16
N ILE A 498 26.25 -5.17 17.26
CA ILE A 498 25.89 -3.80 16.85
C ILE A 498 26.69 -2.77 17.66
N ARG A 499 26.76 -2.94 18.99
CA ARG A 499 27.53 -2.06 19.88
C ARG A 499 29.01 -2.01 19.50
N GLN A 500 29.63 -3.18 19.29
CA GLN A 500 31.05 -3.27 18.92
C GLN A 500 31.32 -2.60 17.57
N ARG A 501 30.45 -2.80 16.58
CA ARG A 501 30.55 -2.15 15.27
C ARG A 501 30.42 -0.64 15.37
N PHE A 502 29.44 -0.14 16.12
CA PHE A 502 29.28 1.28 16.34
C PHE A 502 30.50 1.90 17.02
N ALA A 503 31.07 1.24 18.03
CA ALA A 503 32.31 1.67 18.70
C ALA A 503 33.54 1.68 17.78
N ALA A 504 33.55 0.85 16.74
CA ALA A 504 34.60 0.80 15.74
C ALA A 504 34.46 1.90 14.67
N LEU A 505 33.28 2.51 14.51
CA LEU A 505 33.09 3.60 13.56
C LEU A 505 33.95 4.80 13.96
N ARG A 506 34.44 5.50 12.93
CA ARG A 506 35.21 6.74 13.06
C ARG A 506 34.45 7.83 12.34
N PHE A 507 34.10 8.87 13.09
CA PHE A 507 33.46 10.08 12.58
C PHE A 507 34.53 11.15 12.42
N SER A 508 34.47 11.92 11.34
CA SER A 508 35.43 12.99 11.07
C SER A 508 34.70 14.33 10.94
N HIS A 509 35.17 15.35 11.65
CA HIS A 509 34.66 16.71 11.56
C HIS A 509 35.84 17.70 11.59
N GLU A 510 35.94 18.56 10.57
CA GLU A 510 37.02 19.56 10.44
C GLU A 510 38.44 18.97 10.63
N GLY A 511 38.67 17.74 10.14
CA GLY A 511 39.96 17.05 10.24
C GLY A 511 40.28 16.44 11.60
N LYS A 512 39.31 16.38 12.53
CA LYS A 512 39.41 15.66 13.80
C LYS A 512 38.56 14.40 13.76
N ASP A 513 39.19 13.27 14.05
CA ASP A 513 38.50 11.99 14.17
C ASP A 513 38.06 11.72 15.60
N PHE A 514 36.85 11.21 15.76
CA PHE A 514 36.30 10.77 17.03
C PHE A 514 35.49 9.48 16.87
N ALA A 515 35.15 8.86 17.99
CA ALA A 515 34.34 7.66 18.06
C ALA A 515 33.28 7.81 19.15
N CYS A 516 32.15 7.16 18.97
CA CYS A 516 31.06 7.11 19.93
C CYS A 516 30.79 5.66 20.32
N THR A 517 30.20 5.47 21.50
CA THR A 517 29.72 4.16 21.94
C THR A 517 28.22 4.24 22.20
N LEU A 518 27.59 3.08 22.36
CA LEU A 518 26.19 2.99 22.77
C LEU A 518 26.07 1.98 23.89
N SER A 519 25.05 2.19 24.74
CA SER A 519 24.64 1.24 25.75
C SER A 519 23.28 0.66 25.38
N ALA A 520 23.01 -0.58 25.78
CA ALA A 520 21.72 -1.23 25.55
C ALA A 520 21.23 -1.98 26.78
N GLY A 521 19.92 -1.94 27.00
CA GLY A 521 19.18 -2.78 27.94
C GLY A 521 18.18 -3.64 27.19
N LEU A 522 18.00 -4.90 27.56
CA LEU A 522 17.04 -5.80 26.91
C LEU A 522 16.26 -6.66 27.89
N VAL A 523 15.05 -7.06 27.53
CA VAL A 523 14.19 -7.96 28.30
C VAL A 523 13.50 -8.95 27.38
N CYS A 524 13.37 -10.20 27.82
CA CYS A 524 12.63 -11.22 27.09
C CYS A 524 11.27 -11.47 27.74
N SER A 525 10.21 -11.47 26.94
CA SER A 525 8.84 -11.79 27.36
C SER A 525 8.71 -13.14 28.09
N SER A 526 9.61 -14.10 27.83
CA SER A 526 9.62 -15.39 28.55
C SER A 526 9.91 -15.25 30.05
N GLN A 527 10.54 -14.15 30.47
CA GLN A 527 10.81 -13.86 31.88
C GLN A 527 9.63 -13.16 32.57
N TYR A 528 8.73 -12.55 31.79
CA TYR A 528 7.61 -11.74 32.27
C TYR A 528 6.36 -12.01 31.39
N PRO A 529 5.77 -13.21 31.48
CA PRO A 529 4.76 -13.68 30.53
C PRO A 529 3.46 -12.87 30.55
N ASP A 530 3.14 -12.23 31.69
CA ASP A 530 1.90 -11.47 31.89
C ASP A 530 2.02 -9.99 31.51
N ASN A 531 3.24 -9.48 31.37
CA ASN A 531 3.49 -8.07 31.10
C ASN A 531 3.08 -7.65 29.69
N THR A 532 2.65 -6.40 29.57
CA THR A 532 2.41 -5.69 28.30
C THR A 532 3.73 -5.29 27.64
N GLY A 533 3.69 -4.95 26.36
CA GLY A 533 4.86 -4.43 25.65
C GLY A 533 5.37 -3.14 26.27
N ALA A 534 4.47 -2.25 26.71
CA ALA A 534 4.83 -1.05 27.45
C ALA A 534 5.62 -1.33 28.75
N GLU A 535 5.20 -2.33 29.54
CA GLU A 535 5.91 -2.72 30.77
C GLU A 535 7.27 -3.38 30.47
N LEU A 536 7.36 -4.18 29.39
CA LEU A 536 8.63 -4.74 28.94
C LEU A 536 9.60 -3.66 28.45
N LEU A 537 9.13 -2.65 27.72
CA LEU A 537 9.97 -1.51 27.34
C LEU A 537 10.51 -0.76 28.56
N ALA A 538 9.71 -0.58 29.60
CA ALA A 538 10.17 0.02 30.86
C ALA A 538 11.24 -0.85 31.56
N ALA A 539 11.09 -2.17 31.57
CA ALA A 539 12.11 -3.08 32.12
C ALA A 539 13.41 -3.05 31.31
N ALA A 540 13.33 -2.94 29.98
CA ALA A 540 14.50 -2.76 29.12
C ALA A 540 15.19 -1.40 29.37
N ASP A 541 14.43 -0.34 29.65
CA ASP A 541 14.96 0.97 30.00
C ASP A 541 15.70 0.97 31.34
N GLU A 542 15.17 0.28 32.36
CA GLU A 542 15.87 0.05 33.64
C GLU A 542 17.20 -0.70 33.44
N ALA A 543 17.21 -1.71 32.57
CA ALA A 543 18.43 -2.43 32.20
C ALA A 543 19.45 -1.53 31.48
N LEU A 544 18.98 -0.64 30.61
CA LEU A 544 19.80 0.36 29.93
C LEU A 544 20.37 1.36 30.94
N TYR A 545 19.57 1.81 31.89
CA TYR A 545 20.02 2.68 32.98
C TYR A 545 21.12 2.00 33.82
N ALA A 546 20.97 0.70 34.11
CA ALA A 546 22.00 -0.09 34.77
C ALA A 546 23.28 -0.22 33.92
N ALA A 547 23.17 -0.33 32.59
CA ALA A 547 24.31 -0.33 31.67
C ALA A 547 25.05 1.02 31.70
N LYS A 548 24.31 2.14 31.68
CA LYS A 548 24.89 3.49 31.78
C LYS A 548 25.64 3.70 33.11
N ARG A 549 25.07 3.26 34.24
CA ARG A 549 25.74 3.32 35.56
C ARG A 549 26.92 2.36 35.67
N GLY A 550 26.87 1.24 34.97
CA GLY A 550 27.92 0.21 34.98
C GLY A 550 29.17 0.55 34.15
N GLY A 551 29.32 1.79 33.68
CA GLY A 551 30.46 2.23 32.87
C GLY A 551 30.17 2.41 31.38
N ARG A 552 28.89 2.36 30.95
CA ARG A 552 28.46 2.52 29.55
C ARG A 552 29.06 1.47 28.61
N ASN A 553 28.89 1.63 27.29
CA ASN A 553 29.42 0.76 26.24
C ASN A 553 29.22 -0.74 26.55
N GLN A 554 28.02 -1.12 26.99
CA GLN A 554 27.69 -2.50 27.34
C GLN A 554 26.21 -2.81 27.08
N VAL A 555 25.92 -4.10 26.92
CA VAL A 555 24.56 -4.63 26.79
C VAL A 555 24.19 -5.36 28.08
N ARG A 556 23.07 -4.97 28.72
CA ARG A 556 22.56 -5.63 29.92
C ARG A 556 21.19 -6.25 29.68
N VAL A 557 20.99 -7.43 30.24
CA VAL A 557 19.67 -8.06 30.32
C VAL A 557 19.00 -7.60 31.60
N ALA A 558 17.70 -7.28 31.54
CA ALA A 558 16.90 -6.95 32.70
C ALA A 558 17.00 -8.08 33.72
N ALA A 559 17.29 -7.72 34.97
CA ALA A 559 17.27 -8.69 36.04
C ALA A 559 15.81 -9.02 36.38
N PRO A 560 15.43 -10.30 36.51
CA PRO A 560 14.16 -10.64 37.14
C PRO A 560 14.19 -10.03 38.54
N ASP A 561 13.27 -9.11 38.83
CA ASP A 561 13.23 -8.44 40.13
C ASP A 561 13.35 -9.48 41.24
N ILE A 562 14.38 -9.32 42.06
CA ILE A 562 14.37 -9.89 43.42
C ILE A 562 13.32 -9.05 44.14
N ARG A 563 12.09 -9.57 44.12
CA ARG A 563 10.85 -9.07 44.74
C ARG A 563 11.04 -8.08 45.89
#